data_AF-A0A7C5LP46-F1
#
_entry.id   AF-A0A7C5LP46-F1
#
_cell.length_a   1.000
_cell.length_b   1.000
_cell.length_c   1.000
_cell.angle_alpha   90.00
_cell.angle_beta   90.00
_cell.angle_gamma   90.00
#
_symmetry.space_group_name_H-M   'P 1'
#
loop_
_entity.id
_entity.type
_entity.pdbx_description
1 polymer ?
#
loop_
_entity_poly.entity_id
_entity_poly.type
_entity_poly.pdbx_seq_one_letter_code
_entity_poly.pdbx_strand_id
1 'polypeptide(L)'
;MLMALGMKPGQIGRLVWLEMILLALFGCGLGLLLGMGVTAWVESVGISFEGMEEIYRQWGLPARIYPDMTPFRVLFGPSAIAGAILVLGIIPYRRVLGLEPVSAMAST
;
A
#
# COMPACT_ATOMS: atom_id res chain seq x y z
N MET A 1 23.51 15.87 8.20
CA MET A 1 24.58 14.99 7.67
C MET A 1 24.66 14.95 6.14
N LEU A 2 23.60 14.58 5.40
CA LEU A 2 23.65 14.56 3.91
C LEU A 2 24.00 15.92 3.28
N MET A 3 23.47 17.03 3.83
CA MET A 3 23.87 18.38 3.42
C MET A 3 25.32 18.73 3.78
N ALA A 4 25.84 18.20 4.90
CA ALA A 4 27.23 18.39 5.30
C ALA A 4 28.21 17.61 4.40
N LEU A 5 27.74 16.57 3.73
CA LEU A 5 28.45 15.85 2.66
C LEU A 5 28.34 16.55 1.29
N GLY A 6 27.75 17.75 1.23
CA GLY A 6 27.65 18.57 0.02
C GLY A 6 26.41 18.31 -0.84
N MET A 7 25.45 17.49 -0.38
CA MET A 7 24.21 17.27 -1.15
C MET A 7 23.29 18.50 -1.10
N LYS A 8 22.76 18.88 -2.26
CA LYS A 8 21.77 19.96 -2.37
C LYS A 8 20.41 19.50 -1.82
N PRO A 9 19.61 20.38 -1.18
CA PRO A 9 18.28 20.03 -0.65
C PRO A 9 17.36 19.33 -1.66
N GLY A 10 17.40 19.73 -2.95
CA GLY A 10 16.64 19.06 -4.01
C GLY A 10 17.05 17.61 -4.29
N GLN A 11 18.33 17.26 -4.10
CA GLN A 11 18.79 15.88 -4.24
C GLN A 11 18.29 15.02 -3.09
N ILE A 12 18.27 15.56 -1.86
CA ILE A 12 17.75 14.87 -0.67
C ILE A 12 16.24 14.67 -0.81
N GLY A 13 15.50 15.70 -1.25
CA GLY A 13 14.07 15.59 -1.49
C GLY A 13 13.76 14.47 -2.49
N ARG A 14 14.48 14.43 -3.62
CA ARG A 14 14.29 13.38 -4.64
C ARG A 14 14.64 11.98 -4.13
N LEU A 15 15.68 11.86 -3.30
CA LEU A 15 16.06 10.59 -2.66
C LEU A 15 14.93 10.07 -1.77
N VAL A 16 14.43 10.91 -0.86
CA VAL A 16 13.34 10.54 0.06
C VAL A 16 12.07 10.18 -0.71
N TRP A 17 11.77 10.93 -1.79
CA TRP A 17 10.61 10.63 -2.62
C TRP A 17 10.73 9.28 -3.35
N LEU A 18 11.92 8.97 -3.87
CA LEU A 18 12.19 7.68 -4.50
C LEU A 18 12.16 6.52 -3.50
N GLU A 19 12.67 6.73 -2.28
CA GLU A 19 12.60 5.75 -1.20
C GLU A 19 11.15 5.43 -0.84
N MET A 20 10.28 6.43 -0.69
CA MET A 20 8.85 6.21 -0.45
C MET A 20 8.19 5.41 -1.58
N ILE A 21 8.53 5.69 -2.83
CA ILE A 21 8.01 4.93 -3.98
C ILE A 21 8.47 3.47 -3.92
N LEU A 22 9.74 3.23 -3.62
CA LEU A 22 10.28 1.87 -3.50
C LEU A 22 9.59 1.11 -2.36
N LEU A 23 9.47 1.73 -1.19
CA LEU A 23 8.80 1.13 -0.03
C LEU A 23 7.32 0.83 -0.34
N ALA A 24 6.62 1.75 -1.01
CA ALA A 24 5.25 1.53 -1.45
C ALA A 24 5.14 0.36 -2.42
N LEU A 25 6.06 0.26 -3.38
CA LEU A 25 6.09 -0.82 -4.37
C LEU A 25 6.36 -2.18 -3.72
N PHE A 26 7.34 -2.27 -2.83
CA PHE A 26 7.62 -3.49 -2.08
C PHE A 26 6.47 -3.87 -1.13
N GLY A 27 5.93 -2.90 -0.39
CA GLY A 27 4.81 -3.12 0.52
C GLY A 27 3.55 -3.59 -0.21
N CYS A 28 3.18 -2.92 -1.31
CA CYS A 28 2.04 -3.32 -2.13
C CYS A 28 2.28 -4.67 -2.82
N GLY A 29 3.48 -4.91 -3.36
CA GLY A 29 3.84 -6.16 -4.02
C GLY A 29 3.77 -7.36 -3.07
N LEU A 30 4.39 -7.25 -1.89
CA LEU A 30 4.33 -8.30 -0.87
C LEU A 30 2.91 -8.47 -0.32
N GLY A 31 2.19 -7.38 -0.06
CA GLY A 31 0.79 -7.44 0.40
C GLY A 31 -0.13 -8.11 -0.62
N LEU A 32 0.05 -7.83 -1.91
CA LEU A 32 -0.67 -8.48 -3.00
C LEU A 32 -0.36 -9.98 -3.08
N LEU A 33 0.91 -10.37 -3.01
CA LEU A 33 1.32 -11.78 -3.04
C LEU A 33 0.71 -12.56 -1.87
N LEU A 34 0.80 -12.02 -0.66
CA LEU A 34 0.24 -12.64 0.54
C LEU A 34 -1.29 -12.69 0.50
N GLY A 35 -1.93 -11.59 0.13
CA GLY A 35 -3.38 -11.49 0.02
C GLY A 35 -3.96 -12.44 -1.03
N MET A 36 -3.30 -12.56 -2.19
CA MET A 36 -3.68 -13.53 -3.21
C MET A 36 -3.50 -14.96 -2.72
N GLY A 37 -2.41 -15.27 -2.04
CA GLY A 37 -2.18 -16.60 -1.44
C GLY A 37 -3.27 -16.98 -0.44
N VAL A 38 -3.64 -16.06 0.45
CA VAL A 38 -4.74 -16.27 1.41
C VAL A 38 -6.07 -16.45 0.68
N THR A 39 -6.36 -15.62 -0.32
CA THR A 39 -7.62 -15.69 -1.07
C THR A 39 -7.76 -17.00 -1.84
N ALA A 40 -6.69 -17.46 -2.50
CA ALA A 40 -6.66 -18.75 -3.20
C ALA A 40 -6.87 -19.94 -2.24
N TRP A 41 -6.31 -19.85 -1.03
CA TRP A 41 -6.56 -20.86 0.00
C TRP A 41 -8.04 -20.85 0.44
N VAL A 42 -8.62 -19.68 0.69
CA VAL A 42 -10.03 -19.54 1.07
C VAL A 42 -10.97 -19.99 -0.05
N GLU A 43 -10.60 -19.75 -1.31
CA GLU A 43 -11.33 -20.24 -2.48
C GLU A 43 -11.39 -21.78 -2.49
N SER A 44 -10.29 -22.47 -2.14
CA SER A 44 -10.27 -23.93 -2.07
C SER A 44 -11.14 -24.52 -0.95
N VAL A 45 -11.22 -23.82 0.19
CA VAL A 45 -12.01 -24.26 1.36
C VAL A 45 -13.50 -23.91 1.18
N GLY A 46 -13.77 -22.78 0.52
CA GLY A 46 -15.10 -22.17 0.41
C GLY A 46 -15.54 -21.55 1.73
N ILE A 47 -16.14 -20.37 1.69
CA ILE A 47 -16.68 -19.72 2.89
C ILE A 47 -18.12 -20.21 3.08
N SER A 48 -18.36 -21.02 4.10
CA SER A 48 -19.71 -21.40 4.57
C SER A 48 -20.03 -20.67 5.87
N PHE A 49 -21.22 -20.08 5.95
CA PHE A 49 -21.74 -19.49 7.17
C PHE A 49 -22.67 -20.49 7.86
N GLU A 50 -22.18 -21.14 8.93
CA GLU A 50 -23.00 -22.05 9.73
C GLU A 50 -24.24 -21.33 10.29
N GLY A 51 -25.42 -21.94 10.13
CA GLY A 51 -26.72 -21.39 10.55
C GLY A 51 -27.43 -20.51 9.53
N MET A 52 -26.78 -20.16 8.41
CA MET A 52 -27.39 -19.37 7.33
C MET A 52 -27.86 -20.21 6.13
N GLU A 53 -27.48 -21.49 6.04
CA GLU A 53 -27.85 -22.36 4.90
C GLU A 53 -29.35 -22.41 4.61
N GLU A 54 -30.19 -22.41 5.65
CA GLU A 54 -31.65 -22.48 5.52
C GLU A 54 -32.21 -21.19 4.88
N ILE A 55 -31.64 -20.03 5.24
CA ILE A 55 -32.01 -18.72 4.67
C ILE A 55 -31.55 -18.63 3.22
N TYR A 56 -30.34 -19.11 2.92
CA TYR A 56 -29.79 -19.09 1.57
C TYR A 56 -30.60 -20.00 0.64
N ARG A 57 -31.04 -21.18 1.11
CA ARG A 57 -31.95 -22.07 0.36
C ARG A 57 -33.30 -21.42 0.05
N GLN A 58 -33.90 -20.70 1.00
CA GLN A 58 -35.17 -20.00 0.77
C GLN A 58 -35.06 -18.91 -0.30
N TRP A 59 -33.88 -18.31 -0.44
CA TRP A 59 -33.59 -17.26 -1.44
C TRP A 59 -32.93 -17.79 -2.71
N GLY A 60 -32.78 -19.12 -2.85
CA GLY A 60 -32.14 -19.75 -4.01
C GLY A 60 -30.64 -19.47 -4.16
N LEU A 61 -29.97 -19.05 -3.08
CA LEU A 61 -28.55 -18.71 -3.05
C LEU A 61 -27.68 -19.94 -2.69
N PRO A 62 -26.46 -20.06 -3.26
CA PRO A 62 -25.54 -21.14 -2.93
C PRO A 62 -25.07 -21.06 -1.47
N ALA A 63 -25.01 -22.21 -0.80
CA ALA A 63 -24.57 -22.33 0.61
C ALA A 63 -23.10 -21.95 0.87
N ARG A 64 -22.28 -21.89 -0.20
CA ARG A 64 -20.87 -21.52 -0.14
C ARG A 64 -20.58 -20.31 -1.02
N ILE A 65 -19.86 -19.35 -0.46
CA ILE A 65 -19.38 -18.17 -1.17
C ILE A 65 -17.91 -18.41 -1.54
N TYR A 66 -17.61 -18.26 -2.83
CA TYR A 66 -16.27 -18.32 -3.37
C TYR A 66 -15.80 -16.90 -3.72
N PRO A 67 -14.62 -16.47 -3.26
CA PRO A 67 -14.08 -15.17 -3.63
C PRO A 67 -13.62 -15.18 -5.10
N ASP A 68 -14.23 -14.34 -5.92
CA ASP A 68 -13.80 -14.12 -7.31
C ASP A 68 -12.58 -13.19 -7.37
N MET A 69 -11.46 -13.71 -7.84
CA MET A 69 -10.20 -12.98 -8.01
C MET A 69 -10.16 -12.25 -9.36
N THR A 70 -10.99 -11.22 -9.52
CA THR A 70 -10.89 -10.32 -10.69
C THR A 70 -9.72 -9.34 -10.48
N PRO A 71 -8.87 -9.08 -11.51
CA PRO A 71 -7.74 -8.15 -11.40
C PRO A 71 -8.12 -6.77 -10.85
N PHE A 72 -9.30 -6.28 -11.22
CA PHE A 72 -9.84 -5.02 -10.71
C PHE A 72 -10.05 -5.03 -9.18
N ARG A 73 -10.63 -6.09 -8.62
CA ARG A 73 -10.89 -6.22 -7.18
C ARG A 73 -9.60 -6.32 -6.38
N VAL A 74 -8.62 -7.05 -6.92
CA VAL A 74 -7.32 -7.25 -6.30
C VAL A 74 -6.48 -5.97 -6.31
N LEU A 75 -6.52 -5.19 -7.40
CA LEU A 75 -5.70 -3.98 -7.55
C LEU A 75 -6.33 -2.71 -6.95
N PHE A 76 -7.64 -2.67 -6.76
CA PHE A 76 -8.33 -1.46 -6.31
C PHE A 76 -7.82 -0.94 -4.95
N GLY A 77 -7.71 -1.81 -3.94
CA GLY A 77 -7.20 -1.42 -2.62
C GLY A 77 -5.74 -0.96 -2.66
N PRO A 78 -4.80 -1.79 -3.17
CA PRO A 78 -3.38 -1.41 -3.27
C PRO A 78 -3.13 -0.16 -4.12
N SER A 79 -3.87 0.04 -5.21
CA SER A 79 -3.73 1.25 -6.03
C SER A 79 -4.18 2.52 -5.31
N ALA A 80 -5.25 2.45 -4.50
CA ALA A 80 -5.67 3.57 -3.66
C ALA A 80 -4.58 3.94 -2.62
N ILE A 81 -3.98 2.94 -1.98
CA ILE A 81 -2.89 3.14 -1.00
C ILE A 81 -1.64 3.71 -1.68
N ALA A 82 -1.21 3.13 -2.81
CA ALA A 82 -0.06 3.62 -3.56
C ALA A 82 -0.28 5.06 -4.04
N GLY A 83 -1.48 5.38 -4.53
CA GLY A 83 -1.86 6.75 -4.90
C GLY A 83 -1.77 7.72 -3.72
N ALA A 84 -2.27 7.32 -2.55
CA ALA A 84 -2.18 8.14 -1.33
C ALA A 84 -0.71 8.38 -0.93
N ILE A 85 0.17 7.39 -0.99
CA ILE A 85 1.60 7.54 -0.68
C ILE A 85 2.27 8.52 -1.64
N LEU A 86 1.98 8.41 -2.95
CA LEU A 86 2.54 9.30 -3.96
C LEU A 86 2.13 10.76 -3.72
N VAL A 87 0.85 11.00 -3.40
CA VAL A 87 0.32 12.34 -3.11
C VAL A 87 0.90 12.87 -1.80
N LEU A 88 0.84 12.09 -0.73
CA LEU A 88 1.33 12.51 0.59
C LEU A 88 2.84 12.68 0.61
N GLY A 89 3.59 11.93 -0.20
CA GLY A 89 5.03 12.06 -0.36
C GLY A 89 5.49 13.42 -0.89
N ILE A 90 4.58 14.20 -1.51
CA ILE A 90 4.87 15.59 -1.90
C ILE A 90 5.12 16.47 -0.66
N ILE A 91 4.47 16.17 0.47
CA ILE A 91 4.60 16.94 1.72
C ILE A 91 6.05 16.89 2.26
N PRO A 92 6.64 15.71 2.54
CA PRO A 92 8.04 15.64 3.00
C PRO A 92 9.00 16.12 1.91
N TYR A 93 8.73 15.89 0.62
CA TYR A 93 9.54 16.42 -0.47
C TYR A 93 9.66 17.95 -0.41
N ARG A 94 8.52 18.66 -0.29
CA ARG A 94 8.51 20.12 -0.17
C ARG A 94 9.14 20.59 1.13
N ARG A 95 8.97 19.84 2.22
CA ARG A 95 9.58 20.16 3.51
C ARG A 95 11.11 20.10 3.46
N VAL A 96 11.67 19.13 2.75
CA VAL A 96 13.12 18.99 2.56
C VAL A 96 13.71 20.14 1.73
N LEU A 97 12.96 20.64 0.74
CA LEU A 97 13.40 21.79 -0.07
C LEU A 97 13.52 23.10 0.74
N GLY A 98 12.78 23.23 1.84
CA GLY A 98 12.84 24.38 2.74
C GLY A 98 13.91 24.30 3.82
N LEU A 99 14.77 23.28 3.82
CA LEU A 99 15.84 23.13 4.80
C LEU A 99 16.98 24.10 4.47
N GLU A 100 17.23 25.06 5.36
CA GLU A 100 18.39 25.95 5.26
C GLU A 100 19.67 25.21 5.72
N PRO A 101 20.77 25.27 4.95
CA PRO A 101 22.00 24.52 5.25
C PRO A 101 22.60 24.82 6.63
N VAL A 102 22.45 26.06 7.11
CA VAL A 102 23.08 26.54 8.35
C VAL A 102 22.29 26.07 9.58
N SER A 103 20.96 26.11 9.56
CA SER A 103 20.13 25.65 10.68
C SER A 103 20.17 24.12 10.85
N ALA A 104 20.34 23.37 9.75
CA ALA A 104 20.50 21.92 9.78
C ALA A 104 21.86 21.44 10.31
N MET A 105 22.88 22.29 10.35
CA MET A 105 24.16 22.03 11.02
C MET A 105 24.14 22.42 12.50
N ALA A 106 23.29 23.38 12.88
CA ALA A 106 23.22 23.91 14.25
C ALA A 106 22.29 23.13 15.20
N SER A 107 21.43 22.24 14.68
CA SER A 107 20.51 21.42 15.50
C SER A 107 21.09 20.06 15.92
N THR A 108 22.41 19.90 15.91
CA THR A 108 23.13 18.73 16.44
C THR A 108 23.96 19.19 17.63
#